data_AF-C0GCK8-F1
#
_entry.id   AF-C0GCK8-F1
#
_cell.length_a   1.000
_cell.length_b   1.000
_cell.length_c   1.000
_cell.angle_alpha   90.00
_cell.angle_beta   90.00
_cell.angle_gamma   90.00
#
_symmetry.space_group_name_H-M   'P 1'
#
loop_
_entity.id
_entity.type
_entity.pdbx_description
1 polymer ?
#
loop_
_entity_poly.entity_id
_entity_poly.type
_entity_poly.pdbx_seq_one_letter_code
_entity_poly.pdbx_strand_id
1 'polypeptide(L)'
;MRALHNNFVWTQDGPGRLFDSIDSPASCWDRAFNYPPLRDDCDGFHSALYWAVSQHFSCRLLTVATLPLHHSHTVLIIRNKGQYHLANYTYLSTALSDLDAVIKDLFRTFYRDKNVQMVTWELSVWDKTRWTHAPLQDFLH
;
A
#
# COMPACT_ATOMS: atom_id res chain seq x y z
N MET A 1 9.32 4.89 19.57
CA MET A 1 9.32 4.59 18.11
C MET A 1 8.80 5.82 17.38
N ARG A 2 9.57 6.41 16.46
CA ARG A 2 9.08 7.50 15.60
C ARG A 2 8.10 6.91 14.58
N ALA A 3 6.99 7.59 14.34
CA ALA A 3 5.96 7.07 13.46
C ALA A 3 6.40 7.22 11.99
N LEU A 4 6.33 6.11 11.24
CA LEU A 4 6.82 6.00 9.85
C LEU A 4 6.27 7.11 8.93
N HIS A 5 5.00 7.49 9.13
CA HIS A 5 4.33 8.57 8.37
C HIS A 5 5.03 9.94 8.47
N ASN A 6 5.81 10.20 9.52
CA ASN A 6 6.52 11.47 9.68
C ASN A 6 7.84 11.55 8.91
N ASN A 7 8.35 10.42 8.41
CA ASN A 7 9.63 10.35 7.71
C ASN A 7 9.48 10.16 6.18
N PHE A 8 8.26 9.88 5.71
CA PHE A 8 7.99 9.83 4.27
C PHE A 8 7.78 11.25 3.74
N VAL A 9 8.78 11.76 3.03
CA VAL A 9 8.59 12.86 2.08
C VAL A 9 8.71 12.22 0.69
N TRP A 10 7.68 12.37 -0.14
CA TRP A 10 7.62 11.79 -1.48
C TRP A 10 8.00 12.81 -2.54
N THR A 11 8.74 12.36 -3.55
CA THR A 11 8.90 13.10 -4.82
C THR A 11 8.29 12.27 -5.93
N GLN A 12 7.37 12.84 -6.71
CA GLN A 12 6.71 12.12 -7.81
C GLN A 12 7.64 12.11 -9.03
N ASP A 13 8.07 10.92 -9.48
CA ASP A 13 8.77 10.79 -10.76
C ASP A 13 7.77 10.78 -11.93
N GLY A 14 8.18 11.37 -13.06
CA GLY A 14 7.34 11.49 -14.26
C GLY A 14 7.13 10.13 -14.97
N PRO A 15 6.14 10.03 -15.87
CA PRO A 15 5.74 8.78 -16.54
C PRO A 15 6.82 8.11 -17.41
N GLY A 16 7.96 8.78 -17.64
CA GLY A 16 9.11 8.22 -18.37
C GLY A 16 10.13 7.50 -17.48
N ARG A 17 9.89 7.40 -16.17
CA ARG A 17 10.84 6.84 -15.18
C ARG A 17 10.28 5.66 -14.38
N LEU A 18 9.13 5.13 -14.78
CA LEU A 18 8.34 4.11 -14.09
C LEU A 18 9.09 2.82 -13.68
N PHE A 19 10.31 2.59 -14.17
CA PHE A 19 11.14 1.43 -13.80
C PHE A 19 12.65 1.75 -13.72
N ASP A 20 13.06 3.00 -13.92
CA ASP A 20 14.48 3.37 -14.02
C ASP A 20 15.14 3.62 -12.65
N SER A 21 14.33 3.66 -11.59
CA SER A 21 14.73 4.05 -10.24
C SER A 21 14.20 3.16 -9.12
N ILE A 22 13.65 1.98 -9.42
CA ILE A 22 13.24 1.02 -8.39
C ILE A 22 14.49 0.65 -7.59
N ASP A 23 14.61 1.24 -6.40
CA ASP A 23 15.74 0.97 -5.55
C ASP A 23 15.57 -0.42 -4.94
N SER A 24 16.69 -1.02 -4.54
CA SER A 24 16.60 -2.29 -3.83
C SER A 24 15.80 -2.06 -2.54
N PRO A 25 14.94 -3.00 -2.12
CA PRO A 25 14.09 -2.75 -0.97
C PRO A 25 14.83 -2.43 0.35
N ALA A 26 16.06 -2.95 0.50
CA ALA A 26 16.95 -2.60 1.61
C ALA A 26 17.41 -1.13 1.57
N SER A 27 17.63 -0.59 0.38
CA SER A 27 17.99 0.81 0.18
C SER A 27 16.78 1.74 0.37
N CYS A 28 15.58 1.33 -0.05
CA CYS A 28 14.35 2.07 0.27
C CYS A 28 14.16 2.16 1.80
N TRP A 29 14.36 1.07 2.53
CA TRP A 29 14.34 1.07 3.99
C TRP A 29 15.37 2.05 4.57
N ASP A 30 16.64 1.94 4.18
CA ASP A 30 17.69 2.81 4.71
C ASP A 30 17.38 4.30 4.46
N ARG A 31 16.91 4.65 3.26
CA ARG A 31 16.50 6.04 2.94
C ARG A 31 15.29 6.49 3.75
N ALA A 32 14.27 5.65 3.93
CA ALA A 32 13.06 6.02 4.69
C ALA A 32 13.36 6.35 6.16
N PHE A 33 14.42 5.80 6.75
CA PHE A 33 14.77 6.01 8.17
C PHE A 33 15.99 6.90 8.39
N ASN A 34 16.95 6.90 7.48
CA ASN A 34 18.25 7.56 7.65
C ASN A 34 18.48 8.73 6.68
N TYR A 35 17.86 8.73 5.49
CA TYR A 35 18.07 9.74 4.44
C TYR A 35 16.80 10.09 3.65
N PRO A 36 15.75 10.65 4.29
CA PRO A 36 14.55 11.08 3.57
C PRO A 36 14.88 12.22 2.58
N PRO A 37 14.19 12.36 1.42
CA PRO A 37 12.99 11.65 0.92
C PRO A 37 13.24 10.35 0.12
N LEU A 38 12.22 9.48 0.03
CA LEU A 38 12.16 8.42 -0.98
C LEU A 38 11.88 9.04 -2.36
N ARG A 39 12.61 8.58 -3.38
CA ARG A 39 12.61 9.22 -4.70
C ARG A 39 11.55 8.66 -5.64
N ASP A 40 11.24 7.38 -5.52
CA ASP A 40 10.37 6.64 -6.44
C ASP A 40 9.04 6.27 -5.75
N ASP A 41 7.95 6.25 -6.51
CA ASP A 41 6.62 5.87 -6.05
C ASP A 41 6.57 4.38 -5.68
N CYS A 42 7.28 3.52 -6.41
CA CYS A 42 7.44 2.09 -6.08
C CYS A 42 8.21 1.86 -4.76
N ASP A 43 9.12 2.77 -4.38
CA ASP A 43 9.91 2.66 -3.15
C ASP A 43 9.06 2.81 -1.88
N GLY A 44 8.00 3.63 -1.93
CA GLY A 44 7.10 3.86 -0.80
C GLY A 44 6.33 2.59 -0.41
N PHE A 45 5.82 1.89 -1.42
CA PHE A 45 5.13 0.61 -1.25
C PHE A 45 6.08 -0.47 -0.71
N HIS A 46 7.28 -0.59 -1.29
CA HIS A 46 8.29 -1.53 -0.80
C HIS A 46 8.71 -1.23 0.64
N SER A 47 8.97 0.03 0.98
CA SER A 47 9.38 0.42 2.34
C SER A 47 8.31 0.10 3.39
N ALA A 48 7.04 0.35 3.07
CA ALA A 48 5.91 0.03 3.96
C ALA A 48 5.76 -1.49 4.16
N LEU A 49 5.95 -2.27 3.09
CA LEU A 49 5.94 -3.74 3.16
C LEU A 49 7.07 -4.26 4.06
N TYR A 50 8.29 -3.77 3.89
CA TYR A 50 9.44 -4.16 4.70
C TYR A 50 9.26 -3.80 6.17
N TRP A 51 8.75 -2.59 6.44
CA TRP A 51 8.39 -2.20 7.79
C TRP A 51 7.44 -3.18 8.43
N ALA A 52 6.34 -3.48 7.74
CA ALA A 52 5.33 -4.35 8.27
C ALA A 52 5.86 -5.78 8.51
N VAL A 53 6.68 -6.30 7.60
CA VAL A 53 7.35 -7.60 7.77
C VAL A 53 8.36 -7.57 8.92
N SER A 54 9.21 -6.55 9.03
CA SER A 54 10.22 -6.41 10.09
C SER A 54 9.63 -6.33 11.50
N GLN A 55 8.42 -5.78 11.61
CA GLN A 55 7.68 -5.68 12.86
C GLN A 55 6.70 -6.85 13.08
N HIS A 56 6.73 -7.85 12.19
CA HIS A 56 5.83 -9.01 12.19
C HIS A 56 4.34 -8.64 12.18
N PHE A 57 3.98 -7.51 11.56
CA PHE A 57 2.59 -7.14 11.36
C PHE A 57 1.91 -8.06 10.35
N SER A 58 0.62 -8.33 10.56
CA SER A 58 -0.16 -9.05 9.56
C SER A 58 -0.40 -8.14 8.37
N CYS A 59 -0.04 -8.61 7.18
CA CYS A 59 -0.11 -7.83 5.94
C CYS A 59 -1.05 -8.49 4.93
N ARG A 60 -1.71 -7.66 4.13
CA ARG A 60 -2.55 -8.09 3.00
C ARG A 60 -2.28 -7.21 1.79
N LEU A 61 -2.36 -7.76 0.59
CA LEU A 61 -2.35 -7.00 -0.65
C LEU A 61 -3.75 -6.98 -1.21
N LEU A 62 -4.27 -5.80 -1.51
CA LEU A 62 -5.53 -5.63 -2.21
C LEU A 62 -5.23 -5.10 -3.60
N THR A 63 -5.52 -5.89 -4.64
CA THR A 63 -5.42 -5.46 -6.03
C THR A 63 -6.81 -5.11 -6.54
N VAL A 64 -6.98 -3.93 -7.13
CA VAL A 64 -8.23 -3.47 -7.71
C VAL A 64 -8.02 -3.25 -9.21
N ALA A 65 -8.82 -3.92 -10.03
CA ALA A 65 -8.85 -3.77 -11.47
C ALA A 65 -10.02 -2.90 -11.91
N THR A 66 -9.76 -1.95 -12.80
CA THR A 66 -10.73 -0.91 -13.17
C THR A 66 -10.86 -0.69 -14.67
N LEU A 67 -11.92 0.01 -15.09
CA LEU A 67 -12.05 0.62 -16.41
C LEU A 67 -12.02 2.15 -16.27
N PRO A 68 -11.06 2.84 -16.92
CA PRO A 68 -9.97 2.29 -17.74
C PRO A 68 -8.87 1.56 -16.92
N LEU A 69 -8.16 0.62 -17.56
CA LEU A 69 -7.19 -0.28 -16.90
C LEU A 69 -6.02 0.45 -16.23
N HIS A 70 -5.60 1.60 -16.77
CA HIS A 70 -4.48 2.38 -16.22
C HIS A 70 -4.77 3.03 -14.84
N HIS A 71 -5.99 2.88 -14.31
CA HIS A 71 -6.34 3.25 -12.94
C HIS A 71 -6.34 2.07 -11.96
N SER A 72 -6.09 0.85 -12.45
CA SER A 72 -5.93 -0.34 -11.62
C SER A 72 -4.68 -0.21 -10.76
N HIS A 73 -4.73 -0.70 -9.52
CA HIS A 73 -3.58 -0.63 -8.63
C HIS A 73 -3.66 -1.67 -7.51
N THR A 74 -2.49 -1.95 -6.92
CA THR A 74 -2.36 -2.78 -5.72
C THR A 74 -1.98 -1.90 -4.54
N VAL A 75 -2.63 -2.13 -3.40
CA VAL A 75 -2.33 -1.48 -2.12
C VAL A 75 -1.97 -2.51 -1.07
N LEU A 76 -1.17 -2.09 -0.10
CA LEU A 76 -0.78 -2.85 1.07
C LEU A 76 -1.68 -2.47 2.24
N ILE A 77 -2.21 -3.46 2.94
CA ILE A 77 -3.00 -3.31 4.15
C ILE A 77 -2.20 -3.91 5.30
N ILE A 78 -1.92 -3.12 6.32
CA ILE A 78 -1.13 -3.50 7.48
C ILE A 78 -2.05 -3.53 8.70
N ARG A 79 -2.05 -4.63 9.46
CA ARG A 79 -2.79 -4.73 10.72
C ARG A 79 -1.85 -4.59 11.91
N ASN A 80 -2.07 -3.56 12.72
CA ASN A 80 -1.31 -3.29 13.94
C ASN A 80 -2.27 -3.08 15.12
N LYS A 81 -2.12 -3.87 16.19
CA LYS A 81 -2.94 -3.77 17.41
C LYS A 81 -4.45 -3.71 17.16
N GLY A 82 -4.93 -4.48 16.18
CA GLY A 82 -6.35 -4.54 15.81
C GLY A 82 -6.81 -3.45 14.84
N GLN A 83 -6.00 -2.43 14.57
CA GLN A 83 -6.29 -1.38 13.59
C GLN A 83 -5.63 -1.68 12.25
N TYR A 84 -6.19 -1.10 11.19
CA TYR A 84 -5.72 -1.25 9.82
C TYR A 84 -5.07 0.04 9.32
N HIS A 85 -4.05 -0.10 8.49
CA HIS A 85 -3.44 0.99 7.76
C HIS A 85 -3.39 0.61 6.28
N LEU A 86 -3.79 1.53 5.43
CA LEU A 86 -3.72 1.42 3.98
C LEU A 86 -2.47 2.14 3.51
N ALA A 87 -1.56 1.42 2.87
CA ALA A 87 -0.36 1.95 2.25
C ALA A 87 -0.43 1.73 0.74
N ASN A 88 -0.16 2.76 -0.04
CA ASN A 88 0.18 2.61 -1.46
C ASN A 88 1.48 3.37 -1.75
N TYR A 89 1.78 3.52 -3.03
CA TYR A 89 2.97 4.20 -3.54
C TYR A 89 3.16 5.64 -3.00
N THR A 90 2.10 6.37 -2.69
CA THR A 90 2.14 7.79 -2.31
C THR A 90 1.22 8.16 -1.14
N TYR A 91 0.77 7.18 -0.36
CA TYR A 91 -0.18 7.41 0.72
C TYR A 91 -0.07 6.32 1.79
N LEU A 92 -0.03 6.74 3.05
CA LEU A 92 -0.20 5.87 4.21
C LEU A 92 -1.32 6.45 5.06
N SER A 93 -2.41 5.69 5.22
CA SER A 93 -3.56 6.15 5.96
C SER A 93 -3.26 6.28 7.45
N THR A 94 -4.05 7.12 8.12
CA THR A 94 -4.25 7.02 9.57
C THR A 94 -4.82 5.65 9.93
N ALA A 95 -4.85 5.31 11.22
CA ALA A 95 -5.45 4.06 11.68
C ALA A 95 -6.94 3.97 11.30
N LEU A 96 -7.35 2.83 10.77
CA LEU A 96 -8.69 2.48 10.32
C LEU A 96 -9.24 1.32 11.17
N SER A 97 -10.55 1.31 11.42
CA SER A 97 -11.19 0.36 12.34
C SER A 97 -11.26 -1.07 11.77
N ASP A 98 -11.50 -1.20 10.47
CA ASP A 98 -11.87 -2.45 9.81
C ASP A 98 -11.56 -2.39 8.30
N LEU A 99 -11.80 -3.51 7.60
CA LEU A 99 -11.59 -3.60 6.16
C LEU A 99 -12.58 -2.73 5.37
N ASP A 100 -13.81 -2.53 5.86
CA ASP A 100 -14.78 -1.63 5.22
C ASP A 100 -14.27 -0.19 5.20
N ALA A 101 -13.67 0.27 6.30
CA ALA A 101 -13.04 1.57 6.40
C ALA A 101 -11.83 1.67 5.46
N VAL A 102 -11.06 0.59 5.28
CA VAL A 102 -9.97 0.52 4.28
C VAL A 102 -10.51 0.70 2.87
N ILE A 103 -11.57 -0.03 2.50
CA ILE A 103 -12.19 0.08 1.18
C ILE A 103 -12.74 1.49 0.96
N LYS A 104 -13.47 2.05 1.93
CA LYS A 104 -14.01 3.42 1.85
C LYS A 104 -12.90 4.46 1.69
N ASP A 105 -11.80 4.32 2.41
CA ASP A 105 -10.66 5.23 2.31
C ASP A 105 -9.96 5.13 0.95
N LEU A 106 -9.80 3.91 0.42
CA LEU A 106 -9.28 3.66 -0.92
C LEU A 106 -10.14 4.36 -1.98
N PHE A 107 -11.46 4.15 -1.94
CA PHE A 107 -12.39 4.79 -2.88
C PHE A 107 -12.34 6.31 -2.82
N ARG A 108 -12.39 6.86 -1.60
CA ARG A 108 -12.36 8.31 -1.38
C ARG A 108 -11.07 8.93 -1.90
N THR A 109 -9.94 8.26 -1.68
CA THR A 109 -8.61 8.80 -1.98
C THR A 109 -8.25 8.64 -3.46
N PHE A 110 -8.65 7.54 -4.11
CA PHE A 110 -8.15 7.21 -5.45
C PHE A 110 -9.19 7.21 -6.57
N TYR A 111 -10.48 7.01 -6.25
CA TYR A 111 -11.51 6.75 -7.26
C TYR A 111 -12.65 7.76 -7.29
N ARG A 112 -12.87 8.52 -6.20
CA ARG A 112 -14.01 9.44 -6.02
C ARG A 112 -14.27 10.35 -7.24
N ASP A 113 -13.21 10.95 -7.79
CA ASP A 113 -13.33 11.97 -8.84
C ASP A 113 -13.01 11.44 -10.24
N LYS A 114 -12.72 10.14 -10.38
CA LYS A 114 -12.18 9.58 -11.63
C LYS A 114 -13.22 8.93 -12.53
N ASN A 115 -14.50 8.88 -12.12
CA ASN A 115 -15.58 8.18 -12.83
C ASN A 115 -15.17 6.75 -13.24
N VAL A 116 -14.48 6.05 -12.32
CA VAL A 116 -13.85 4.76 -12.57
C VAL A 116 -14.80 3.63 -12.23
N GLN A 117 -15.02 2.73 -13.18
CA GLN A 117 -15.76 1.49 -12.93
C GLN A 117 -14.80 0.43 -12.41
N MET A 118 -15.07 -0.13 -11.23
CA MET A 118 -14.34 -1.32 -10.78
C MET A 118 -14.86 -2.56 -11.50
N VAL A 119 -13.93 -3.39 -11.96
CA VAL A 119 -14.22 -4.66 -12.64
C VAL A 119 -14.11 -5.82 -11.65
N THR A 120 -13.00 -5.87 -10.91
CA THR A 120 -12.74 -6.92 -9.93
C THR A 120 -11.72 -6.45 -8.88
N TRP A 121 -11.61 -7.21 -7.80
CA TRP A 121 -10.63 -7.02 -6.75
C TRP A 121 -10.18 -8.37 -6.17
N GLU A 122 -8.97 -8.40 -5.64
CA GLU A 122 -8.37 -9.60 -5.06
C GLU A 122 -7.59 -9.26 -3.79
N LEU A 123 -7.75 -10.07 -2.74
CA LEU A 123 -7.01 -9.93 -1.50
C LEU A 123 -6.03 -11.10 -1.33
N SER A 124 -4.74 -10.80 -1.25
CA SER A 124 -3.72 -11.75 -0.85
C SER A 124 -3.33 -11.52 0.60
N VAL A 125 -3.07 -12.58 1.37
CA VAL A 125 -2.68 -12.49 2.78
C VAL A 125 -1.30 -13.10 2.97
N TRP A 126 -0.43 -12.44 3.74
CA TRP A 126 0.85 -13.01 4.11
C TRP A 126 0.67 -13.97 5.29
N ASP A 127 0.91 -15.27 5.09
CA ASP A 127 0.77 -16.29 6.12
C ASP A 127 2.07 -16.52 6.94
N LYS A 128 3.06 -15.64 6.76
CA LYS A 128 4.46 -15.70 7.27
C LYS A 128 5.44 -16.50 6.40
N THR A 129 4.95 -17.33 5.48
CA THR A 129 5.79 -18.15 4.59
C THR A 129 5.58 -17.81 3.13
N ARG A 130 4.34 -17.51 2.72
CA ARG A 130 3.97 -17.12 1.37
C ARG A 130 2.72 -16.25 1.37
N TRP A 131 2.45 -15.65 0.22
CA TRP A 131 1.17 -15.03 -0.06
C TRP A 131 0.14 -16.10 -0.43
N THR A 132 -1.03 -16.05 0.19
CA THR A 132 -2.17 -16.90 -0.13
C THR A 132 -3.35 -16.06 -0.56
N HIS A 133 -4.14 -16.56 -1.51
CA HIS A 133 -5.34 -15.88 -1.99
C HIS A 133 -6.48 -16.04 -0.99
N ALA A 134 -7.23 -14.97 -0.77
CA ALA A 134 -8.45 -15.00 0.02
C ALA A 134 -9.53 -14.15 -0.69
N PRO A 135 -10.72 -14.72 -0.98
CA PRO A 135 -11.83 -13.94 -1.49
C PRO A 135 -12.18 -12.80 -0.52
N LEU A 136 -12.42 -11.59 -1.03
CA LEU A 136 -12.80 -10.44 -0.18
C LEU A 136 -14.14 -10.67 0.55
N GLN A 137 -15.01 -11.49 -0.05
CA GLN A 137 -16.35 -11.85 0.44
C GLN A 137 -16.30 -12.52 1.83
N ASP A 138 -15.19 -13.19 2.16
CA ASP A 138 -15.01 -13.87 3.45
C ASP A 138 -14.69 -12.90 4.60
N PHE A 139 -14.58 -11.59 4.31
CA PHE A 139 -14.17 -10.57 5.27
C PHE A 139 -15.15 -9.41 5.44
N LEU A 140 -16.21 -9.36 4.62
CA LEU A 140 -17.28 -8.37 4.73
C LEU A 140 -18.42 -9.00 5.54
N HIS A 141 -18.36 -8.88 6.86
CA HIS A 141 -19.39 -9.34 7.81
C HIS A 141 -19.67 -8.28 8.87
#